data_AF-A0AA35RMQ5-F1
#
_entry.id   AF-A0AA35RMQ5-F1
#
_cell.length_a   1.000
_cell.length_b   1.000
_cell.length_c   1.000
_cell.angle_alpha   90.00
_cell.angle_beta   90.00
_cell.angle_gamma   90.00
#
_symmetry.space_group_name_H-M   'P 1'
#
loop_
_entity.id
_entity.type
_entity.pdbx_description
1 polymer ?
#
loop_
_entity_poly.entity_id
_entity_poly.type
_entity_poly.pdbx_seq_one_letter_code
_entity_poly.pdbx_strand_id
1 'polypeptide(L)'
;MTVSIPWVEQVNNGERTVQYIQDYVQDEVLETALQRSYSMFKLFHGSYTDVCNQAGQEGLRARLQRFYSRYLQTIDVDKLDIFSIFQGMQFLPLDKYMYLKAHCFVNLVETTYRNIQRTVFLYGDQLVWSGLGQEDIQIFYQYLLTWLFPNWASENPALVASLNPLSQHSSLSLSSPPISSSLPASHPSIALTNVTGPGGFILGQPGTGDQRKSPWVYVTVDGLLQGCKLFVFNVGSATMCFFVKSLGKNSPSADFCKKLGTFLNPRLSQISREIADFIAKSKTPSTEQLYKYVYFNEMNLAVKSSRSSRRSPSPSHHISPEAMRIIIDLNREYNELDEGETIMRTLSDFWVVCRKSGHRRFFVILTQKNANFAEINEEVRKLCQREFTNIFFLD
;
A
#
# COMPACT_ATOMS: atom_id res chain seq x y z
N MET A 1 -16.41 -11.42 -13.77
CA MET A 1 -14.96 -11.48 -14.02
C MET A 1 -14.67 -12.89 -14.46
N THR A 2 -14.01 -13.07 -15.60
CA THR A 2 -13.59 -14.40 -16.07
C THR A 2 -12.07 -14.41 -16.06
N VAL A 3 -11.46 -15.34 -15.34
CA VAL A 3 -10.00 -15.48 -15.25
C VAL A 3 -9.62 -16.72 -16.07
N SER A 4 -8.68 -16.55 -17.00
CA SER A 4 -8.15 -17.66 -17.79
C SER A 4 -7.05 -18.35 -16.99
N ILE A 5 -7.16 -19.67 -16.83
CA ILE A 5 -6.13 -20.47 -16.17
C ILE A 5 -4.93 -20.59 -17.13
N PRO A 6 -3.69 -20.35 -16.68
CA PRO A 6 -2.51 -20.54 -17.50
C PRO A 6 -2.39 -22.02 -17.90
N TRP A 7 -1.88 -22.25 -19.10
CA TRP A 7 -1.75 -23.58 -19.68
C TRP A 7 -0.37 -23.79 -20.29
N VAL A 8 0.07 -25.04 -20.34
CA VAL A 8 1.30 -25.46 -21.00
C VAL A 8 0.96 -26.52 -22.04
N GLU A 9 1.54 -26.39 -23.23
CA GLU A 9 1.46 -27.41 -24.27
C GLU A 9 2.44 -28.53 -23.92
N GLN A 10 1.92 -29.71 -23.58
CA GLN A 10 2.75 -30.91 -23.47
C GLN A 10 2.58 -31.74 -24.74
N VAL A 11 3.71 -32.10 -25.35
CA VAL A 11 3.75 -33.04 -26.46
C VAL A 11 4.00 -34.43 -25.86
N ASN A 12 2.95 -35.24 -25.80
CA ASN A 12 3.04 -36.63 -25.35
C ASN A 12 2.69 -37.53 -26.53
N ASN A 13 3.62 -38.41 -26.93
CA ASN A 13 3.44 -39.35 -28.05
C ASN A 13 2.96 -38.75 -29.39
N GLY A 14 3.37 -37.52 -29.72
CA GLY A 14 3.03 -36.85 -30.98
C GLY A 14 1.69 -36.12 -31.01
N GLU A 15 0.87 -36.26 -29.96
CA GLU A 15 -0.34 -35.46 -29.77
C GLU A 15 -0.05 -34.24 -28.88
N ARG A 16 -0.55 -33.07 -29.30
CA ARG A 16 -0.45 -31.82 -28.55
C ARG A 16 -1.61 -31.75 -27.58
N THR A 17 -1.32 -31.91 -26.30
CA THR A 17 -2.31 -31.77 -25.23
C THR A 17 -2.09 -30.47 -24.46
N VAL A 18 -3.14 -29.66 -24.33
CA VAL A 18 -3.13 -28.45 -23.50
C VAL A 18 -3.39 -28.85 -22.06
N GLN A 19 -2.41 -28.68 -21.19
CA GLN A 19 -2.56 -28.93 -19.76
C GLN A 19 -2.75 -27.59 -19.03
N TYR A 20 -3.94 -27.38 -18.45
CA TYR A 20 -4.22 -26.23 -17.61
C TYR A 20 -3.58 -26.42 -16.24
N ILE A 21 -2.82 -25.43 -15.78
CA ILE A 21 -2.16 -25.48 -14.49
C ILE A 21 -3.03 -24.76 -13.46
N GLN A 22 -4.04 -25.48 -12.95
CA GLN A 22 -4.99 -24.97 -11.95
C GLN A 22 -4.29 -24.39 -10.72
N ASP A 23 -3.17 -24.99 -10.33
CA ASP A 23 -2.31 -24.59 -9.22
C ASP A 23 -1.75 -23.15 -9.27
N TYR A 24 -1.76 -22.50 -10.43
CA TYR A 24 -1.31 -21.11 -10.56
C TYR A 24 -2.40 -20.09 -10.18
N VAL A 25 -3.64 -20.55 -10.00
CA VAL A 25 -4.76 -19.70 -9.60
C VAL A 25 -5.12 -20.03 -8.17
N GLN A 26 -4.84 -19.09 -7.26
CA GLN A 26 -5.15 -19.23 -5.84
C GLN A 26 -6.48 -18.51 -5.54
N ASP A 27 -7.51 -19.28 -5.19
CA ASP A 27 -8.87 -18.75 -4.95
C ASP A 27 -8.90 -17.68 -3.87
N GLU A 28 -8.16 -17.87 -2.78
CA GLU A 28 -8.04 -16.91 -1.67
C GLU A 28 -7.51 -15.55 -2.14
N VAL A 29 -6.57 -15.55 -3.07
CA VAL A 29 -5.99 -14.34 -3.64
C VAL A 29 -7.02 -13.59 -4.50
N LEU A 30 -7.81 -14.34 -5.29
CA LEU A 30 -8.87 -13.78 -6.13
C LEU A 30 -10.04 -13.26 -5.30
N GLU A 31 -10.48 -14.00 -4.29
CA GLU A 31 -11.51 -13.56 -3.35
C GLU A 31 -11.09 -12.25 -2.69
N THR A 32 -9.85 -12.19 -2.21
CA THR A 32 -9.30 -10.98 -1.61
C THR A 32 -9.29 -9.81 -2.59
N ALA A 33 -8.93 -10.05 -3.86
CA ALA A 33 -8.97 -9.03 -4.90
C ALA A 33 -10.40 -8.51 -5.17
N LEU A 34 -11.42 -9.38 -5.11
CA LEU A 34 -12.82 -9.01 -5.24
C LEU A 34 -13.33 -8.23 -4.03
N GLN A 35 -13.05 -8.68 -2.81
CA GLN A 35 -13.41 -7.94 -1.59
C GLN A 35 -12.80 -6.54 -1.60
N ARG A 36 -11.51 -6.44 -1.99
CA ARG A 36 -10.82 -5.17 -2.18
C ARG A 36 -11.50 -4.28 -3.23
N SER A 37 -11.97 -4.84 -4.33
CA SER A 37 -12.66 -4.08 -5.37
C SER A 37 -13.93 -3.40 -4.84
N TYR A 38 -14.66 -4.09 -3.96
CA TYR A 38 -15.80 -3.51 -3.27
C TYR A 38 -15.38 -2.43 -2.28
N SER A 39 -14.35 -2.67 -1.46
CA SER A 39 -13.84 -1.66 -0.52
C SER A 39 -13.41 -0.38 -1.25
N MET A 40 -12.77 -0.50 -2.41
CA MET A 40 -12.41 0.65 -3.25
C MET A 40 -13.64 1.38 -3.80
N PHE A 41 -14.67 0.63 -4.21
CA PHE A 41 -15.96 1.22 -4.60
C PHE A 41 -16.58 1.98 -3.42
N LYS A 42 -16.64 1.35 -2.24
CA LYS A 42 -17.19 1.92 -1.00
C LYS A 42 -16.50 3.23 -0.65
N LEU A 43 -15.17 3.29 -0.77
CA LEU A 43 -14.37 4.48 -0.49
C LEU A 43 -14.78 5.70 -1.34
N PHE A 44 -15.17 5.54 -2.62
CA PHE A 44 -15.50 6.69 -3.49
C PHE A 44 -16.99 6.89 -3.75
N HIS A 45 -17.82 5.88 -3.53
CA HIS A 45 -19.23 5.89 -3.89
C HIS A 45 -20.18 5.63 -2.72
N GLY A 46 -19.68 5.22 -1.56
CA GLY A 46 -20.48 4.76 -0.44
C GLY A 46 -20.90 3.30 -0.58
N SER A 47 -21.67 2.79 0.40
CA SER A 47 -22.14 1.41 0.35
C SER A 47 -23.16 1.19 -0.78
N TYR A 48 -23.32 -0.06 -1.23
CA TYR A 48 -24.36 -0.38 -2.23
C TYR A 48 -25.76 -0.02 -1.76
N THR A 49 -26.03 -0.20 -0.46
CA THR A 49 -27.30 0.18 0.17
C THR A 49 -27.51 1.68 0.12
N ASP A 50 -26.49 2.50 0.42
CA ASP A 50 -26.60 3.96 0.36
C ASP A 50 -26.84 4.45 -1.06
N VAL A 51 -26.11 3.87 -2.03
CA VAL A 51 -26.27 4.20 -3.45
C VAL A 51 -27.65 3.82 -3.96
N CYS A 52 -28.15 2.63 -3.59
CA CYS A 52 -29.48 2.16 -3.98
C CYS A 52 -30.58 3.05 -3.37
N ASN A 53 -30.46 3.43 -2.11
CA ASN A 53 -31.41 4.31 -1.43
C ASN A 53 -31.45 5.71 -2.04
N GLN A 54 -30.32 6.22 -2.55
CA GLN A 54 -30.24 7.56 -3.13
C GLN A 54 -30.64 7.61 -4.62
N ALA A 55 -30.25 6.62 -5.41
CA ALA A 55 -30.34 6.65 -6.88
C ALA A 55 -31.17 5.50 -7.48
N GLY A 56 -31.74 4.64 -6.65
CA GLY A 56 -32.47 3.44 -7.06
C GLY A 56 -31.57 2.34 -7.64
N GLN A 57 -32.19 1.24 -8.03
CA GLN A 57 -31.52 0.05 -8.57
C GLN A 57 -30.83 0.33 -9.92
N GLU A 58 -31.46 1.11 -10.80
CA GLU A 58 -30.88 1.47 -12.10
C GLU A 58 -29.66 2.39 -11.95
N GLY A 59 -29.72 3.36 -11.01
CA GLY A 59 -28.60 4.22 -10.68
C GLY A 59 -27.42 3.45 -10.10
N LEU A 60 -27.68 2.46 -9.24
CA LEU A 60 -26.65 1.53 -8.74
C LEU A 60 -26.04 0.74 -9.90
N ARG A 61 -26.85 0.13 -10.78
CA ARG A 61 -26.36 -0.64 -11.93
C ARG A 61 -25.46 0.19 -12.84
N ALA A 62 -25.84 1.42 -13.15
CA ALA A 62 -25.05 2.33 -13.97
C ALA A 62 -23.71 2.69 -13.31
N ARG A 63 -23.69 2.96 -12.00
CA ARG A 63 -22.46 3.25 -11.24
C ARG A 63 -21.54 2.02 -11.17
N LEU A 64 -22.08 0.84 -10.89
CA LEU A 64 -21.33 -0.41 -10.87
C LEU A 64 -20.71 -0.70 -12.24
N GLN A 65 -21.48 -0.60 -13.33
CA GLN A 65 -20.96 -0.83 -14.67
C GLN A 65 -19.82 0.13 -15.01
N ARG A 66 -19.96 1.42 -14.67
CA ARG A 66 -18.92 2.42 -14.91
C ARG A 66 -17.65 2.17 -14.10
N PHE A 67 -17.78 1.78 -12.84
CA PHE A 67 -16.64 1.50 -11.97
C PHE A 67 -15.92 0.20 -12.39
N TYR A 68 -16.65 -0.91 -12.42
CA TYR A 68 -16.07 -2.24 -12.62
C TYR A 68 -15.55 -2.48 -14.04
N SER A 69 -16.16 -1.87 -15.06
CA SER A 69 -15.66 -1.99 -16.44
C SER A 69 -14.20 -1.53 -16.58
N ARG A 70 -13.79 -0.55 -15.77
CA ARG A 70 -12.41 -0.03 -15.75
C ARG A 70 -11.59 -0.65 -14.66
N TYR A 71 -12.11 -0.70 -13.44
CA TYR A 71 -11.35 -1.18 -12.27
C TYR A 71 -10.85 -2.62 -12.47
N LEU A 72 -11.66 -3.51 -13.03
CA LEU A 72 -11.25 -4.90 -13.26
C LEU A 72 -10.08 -5.02 -14.26
N GLN A 73 -9.93 -4.09 -15.20
CA GLN A 73 -8.80 -4.08 -16.15
C GLN A 73 -7.47 -3.71 -15.47
N THR A 74 -7.52 -3.15 -14.27
CA THR A 74 -6.35 -2.71 -13.51
C THR A 74 -5.82 -3.82 -12.60
N ILE A 75 -6.61 -4.89 -12.42
CA ILE A 75 -6.22 -6.04 -11.61
C ILE A 75 -5.34 -6.93 -12.48
N ASP A 76 -4.05 -6.89 -12.21
CA ASP A 76 -3.07 -7.81 -12.79
C ASP A 76 -3.03 -9.08 -11.93
N VAL A 77 -3.70 -10.14 -12.40
CA VAL A 77 -3.83 -11.42 -11.69
C VAL A 77 -2.48 -12.09 -11.51
N ASP A 78 -1.57 -11.95 -12.48
CA ASP A 78 -0.25 -12.59 -12.47
C ASP A 78 0.68 -11.99 -11.39
N LYS A 79 0.39 -10.76 -10.96
CA LYS A 79 1.14 -10.05 -9.90
C LYS A 79 0.51 -10.18 -8.52
N LEU A 80 -0.62 -10.88 -8.38
CA LEU A 80 -1.22 -11.07 -7.07
C LEU A 80 -0.41 -12.08 -6.25
N ASP A 81 -0.11 -11.70 -5.02
CA ASP A 81 0.79 -12.42 -4.13
C ASP A 81 0.29 -12.39 -2.68
N ILE A 82 1.08 -12.93 -1.74
CA ILE A 82 0.74 -12.90 -0.31
C ILE A 82 0.49 -11.48 0.23
N PHE A 83 1.14 -10.45 -0.32
CA PHE A 83 0.90 -9.07 0.09
C PHE A 83 -0.46 -8.55 -0.38
N SER A 84 -1.00 -9.13 -1.46
CA SER A 84 -2.37 -8.90 -1.90
C SER A 84 -3.39 -9.55 -0.96
N ILE A 85 -3.04 -10.67 -0.30
CA ILE A 85 -3.85 -11.29 0.76
C ILE A 85 -3.81 -10.41 2.02
N PHE A 86 -2.61 -10.13 2.55
CA PHE A 86 -2.46 -9.36 3.79
C PHE A 86 -3.01 -7.95 3.70
N GLN A 87 -2.92 -7.33 2.52
CA GLN A 87 -3.31 -5.93 2.28
C GLN A 87 -2.73 -4.98 3.36
N GLY A 88 -1.57 -5.33 3.91
CA GLY A 88 -1.09 -4.68 5.11
C GLY A 88 -0.33 -3.39 4.86
N MET A 89 -0.12 -2.67 5.95
CA MET A 89 0.49 -1.35 6.01
C MET A 89 1.91 -1.43 6.54
N GLN A 90 2.82 -0.67 5.94
CA GLN A 90 4.17 -0.53 6.46
C GLN A 90 4.20 0.65 7.42
N PHE A 91 4.48 0.41 8.70
CA PHE A 91 4.64 1.47 9.69
C PHE A 91 6.09 1.95 9.72
N LEU A 92 6.29 3.27 9.86
CA LEU A 92 7.63 3.83 10.09
C LEU A 92 8.05 3.55 11.54
N PRO A 93 9.15 2.81 11.78
CA PRO A 93 9.61 2.51 13.14
C PRO A 93 10.21 3.77 13.79
N LEU A 94 9.37 4.59 14.42
CA LEU A 94 9.78 5.75 15.18
C LEU A 94 10.04 5.40 16.64
N ASP A 95 10.96 6.12 17.29
CA ASP A 95 11.08 6.08 18.74
C ASP A 95 9.87 6.76 19.42
N LYS A 96 9.74 6.56 20.73
CA LYS A 96 8.61 7.09 21.52
C LYS A 96 8.50 8.62 21.39
N TYR A 97 9.63 9.31 21.33
CA TYR A 97 9.67 10.77 21.26
C TYR A 97 9.19 11.29 19.90
N MET A 98 9.73 10.75 18.80
CA MET A 98 9.37 11.16 17.44
C MET A 98 7.93 10.79 17.11
N TYR A 99 7.47 9.63 17.56
CA TYR A 99 6.07 9.22 17.41
C TYR A 99 5.13 10.20 18.15
N LEU A 100 5.42 10.52 19.41
CA LEU A 100 4.61 11.46 20.19
C LEU A 100 4.62 12.86 19.56
N LYS A 101 5.76 13.29 19.02
CA LYS A 101 5.87 14.58 18.32
C LYS A 101 5.01 14.62 17.05
N ALA A 102 5.06 13.57 16.23
CA ALA A 102 4.20 13.44 15.05
C ALA A 102 2.70 13.44 15.43
N HIS A 103 2.34 12.70 16.47
CA HIS A 103 0.98 12.65 17.00
C HIS A 103 0.50 14.02 17.53
N CYS A 104 1.32 14.71 18.33
CA CYS A 104 1.02 16.07 18.81
C CYS A 104 0.82 17.06 17.66
N PHE A 105 1.58 16.91 16.57
CA PHE A 105 1.40 17.73 15.39
C PHE A 105 0.08 17.45 14.67
N VAL A 106 -0.32 16.18 14.52
CA VAL A 106 -1.63 15.82 13.99
C VAL A 106 -2.75 16.43 14.86
N ASN A 107 -2.67 16.27 16.18
CA ASN A 107 -3.66 16.85 17.10
C ASN A 107 -3.74 18.38 17.01
N LEU A 108 -2.59 19.04 16.83
CA LEU A 108 -2.53 20.49 16.63
C LEU A 108 -3.23 20.90 15.34
N VAL A 109 -3.07 20.15 14.25
CA VAL A 109 -3.78 20.40 12.99
C VAL A 109 -5.29 20.23 13.17
N GLU A 110 -5.74 19.11 13.75
CA GLU A 110 -7.17 18.82 13.94
C GLU A 110 -7.84 19.82 14.90
N THR A 111 -7.13 20.26 15.95
CA THR A 111 -7.64 21.28 16.88
C THR A 111 -7.72 22.67 16.23
N THR A 112 -6.74 23.02 15.38
CA THR A 112 -6.69 24.31 14.68
C THR A 112 -7.77 24.39 13.60
N TYR A 113 -8.02 23.28 12.89
CA TYR A 113 -8.95 23.20 11.78
C TYR A 113 -10.07 22.20 12.06
N ARG A 114 -11.07 22.61 12.84
CA ARG A 114 -12.21 21.77 13.27
C ARG A 114 -13.03 21.13 12.14
N ASN A 115 -12.85 21.58 10.89
CA ASN A 115 -13.49 20.98 9.72
C ASN A 115 -12.81 19.67 9.29
N ILE A 116 -11.55 19.43 9.71
CA ILE A 116 -10.83 18.19 9.48
C ILE A 116 -11.35 17.17 10.49
N GLN A 117 -11.99 16.11 10.00
CA GLN A 117 -12.53 15.05 10.86
C GLN A 117 -11.47 14.04 11.25
N ARG A 118 -10.61 13.67 10.29
CA ARG A 118 -9.53 12.70 10.45
C ARG A 118 -8.33 13.10 9.60
N THR A 119 -7.15 12.70 10.09
CA THR A 119 -5.87 12.93 9.44
C THR A 119 -5.09 11.63 9.30
N VAL A 120 -4.43 11.46 8.17
CA VAL A 120 -3.45 10.39 7.94
C VAL A 120 -2.10 11.04 7.64
N PHE A 121 -1.03 10.54 8.26
CA PHE A 121 0.32 11.04 8.07
C PHE A 121 1.24 9.90 7.61
N LEU A 122 1.90 10.10 6.48
CA LEU A 122 2.88 9.20 5.89
C LEU A 122 4.24 9.88 5.74
N TYR A 123 5.29 9.07 5.77
CA TYR A 123 6.64 9.45 5.39
C TYR A 123 7.16 8.46 4.34
N GLY A 124 7.36 8.93 3.11
CA GLY A 124 7.58 8.09 1.95
C GLY A 124 6.38 7.18 1.72
N ASP A 125 6.62 5.87 1.73
CA ASP A 125 5.57 4.85 1.62
C ASP A 125 5.11 4.32 2.99
N GLN A 126 5.63 4.85 4.09
CA GLN A 126 5.39 4.30 5.44
C GLN A 126 4.40 5.16 6.23
N LEU A 127 3.48 4.49 6.91
CA LEU A 127 2.46 5.10 7.77
C LEU A 127 3.09 5.53 9.10
N VAL A 128 2.90 6.80 9.47
CA VAL A 128 3.32 7.36 10.76
C VAL A 128 2.13 7.41 11.71
N TRP A 129 0.99 7.91 11.23
CA TRP A 129 -0.24 8.04 12.01
C TRP A 129 -1.48 7.91 11.13
N SER A 130 -2.56 7.34 11.67
CA SER A 130 -3.88 7.31 11.05
C SER A 130 -4.96 7.58 12.08
N GLY A 131 -5.83 8.54 11.81
CA GLY A 131 -7.10 8.71 12.53
C GLY A 131 -8.26 7.86 11.98
N LEU A 132 -8.08 7.18 10.85
CA LEU A 132 -9.11 6.32 10.27
C LEU A 132 -9.18 4.97 10.98
N GLY A 133 -10.36 4.34 10.94
CA GLY A 133 -10.52 2.94 11.36
C GLY A 133 -9.72 1.97 10.49
N GLN A 134 -9.49 0.75 10.99
CA GLN A 134 -8.60 -0.24 10.39
C GLN A 134 -8.99 -0.62 8.94
N GLU A 135 -10.28 -0.84 8.68
CA GLU A 135 -10.79 -1.13 7.33
C GLU A 135 -10.57 0.03 6.36
N ASP A 136 -10.86 1.26 6.81
CA ASP A 136 -10.78 2.45 5.97
C ASP A 136 -9.33 2.85 5.67
N ILE A 137 -8.43 2.74 6.65
CA ILE A 137 -7.01 3.03 6.41
C ILE A 137 -6.38 2.00 5.47
N GLN A 138 -6.77 0.73 5.58
CA GLN A 138 -6.24 -0.34 4.74
C GLN A 138 -6.48 -0.04 3.25
N ILE A 139 -7.74 0.23 2.89
CA ILE A 139 -8.09 0.54 1.51
C ILE A 139 -7.53 1.90 1.06
N PHE A 140 -7.51 2.89 1.95
CA PHE A 140 -6.99 4.21 1.64
C PHE A 140 -5.48 4.20 1.42
N TYR A 141 -4.72 3.49 2.25
CA TYR A 141 -3.28 3.32 2.10
C TYR A 141 -2.93 2.65 0.78
N GLN A 142 -3.72 1.64 0.38
CA GLN A 142 -3.56 1.03 -0.93
C GLN A 142 -3.88 2.00 -2.07
N TYR A 143 -4.95 2.78 -1.97
CA TYR A 143 -5.26 3.83 -2.95
C TYR A 143 -4.09 4.81 -3.11
N LEU A 144 -3.47 5.25 -2.01
CA LEU A 144 -2.33 6.14 -2.04
C LEU A 144 -1.15 5.55 -2.82
N LEU A 145 -0.76 4.31 -2.48
CA LEU A 145 0.44 3.68 -3.05
C LEU A 145 0.24 3.17 -4.48
N THR A 146 -0.94 2.66 -4.81
CA THR A 146 -1.20 2.07 -6.13
C THR A 146 -1.61 3.12 -7.16
N TRP A 147 -2.33 4.16 -6.73
CA TRP A 147 -2.94 5.12 -7.65
C TRP A 147 -2.40 6.53 -7.47
N LEU A 148 -2.49 7.10 -6.27
CA LEU A 148 -2.23 8.54 -6.10
C LEU A 148 -0.75 8.89 -6.33
N PHE A 149 0.16 8.21 -5.63
CA PHE A 149 1.58 8.55 -5.71
C PHE A 149 2.23 8.21 -7.06
N PRO A 150 1.95 7.06 -7.71
CA PRO A 150 2.50 6.78 -9.03
C PRO A 150 2.03 7.77 -10.09
N ASN A 151 0.73 8.09 -10.12
CA ASN A 151 0.17 9.05 -11.07
C ASN A 151 0.78 10.44 -10.85
N TRP A 152 0.85 10.89 -9.60
CA TRP A 152 1.47 12.17 -9.27
C TRP A 152 2.96 12.22 -9.63
N ALA A 153 3.69 11.14 -9.40
CA ALA A 153 5.12 11.05 -9.73
C ALA A 153 5.36 11.07 -11.24
N SER A 154 4.53 10.39 -12.02
CA SER A 154 4.59 10.41 -13.50
C SER A 154 4.36 11.82 -14.05
N GLU A 155 3.50 12.60 -13.40
CA GLU A 155 3.16 13.97 -13.81
C GLU A 155 4.20 15.01 -13.36
N ASN A 156 4.99 14.70 -12.32
CA ASN A 156 5.93 15.63 -11.69
C ASN A 156 7.36 15.05 -11.55
N PRO A 157 7.99 14.56 -12.65
CA PRO A 157 9.27 13.85 -12.58
C PRO A 157 10.42 14.72 -12.03
N ALA A 158 10.44 16.01 -12.36
CA ALA A 158 11.47 16.95 -11.87
C ALA A 158 11.41 17.16 -10.34
N LEU A 159 10.21 17.13 -9.75
CA LEU A 159 10.05 17.24 -8.30
C LEU A 159 10.45 15.96 -7.60
N VAL A 160 10.06 14.79 -8.13
CA VAL A 160 10.46 13.49 -7.58
C VAL A 160 11.98 13.34 -7.57
N ALA A 161 12.67 13.80 -8.63
CA ALA A 161 14.13 13.81 -8.70
C ALA A 161 14.78 14.69 -7.61
N SER A 162 14.15 15.83 -7.24
CA SER A 162 14.63 16.73 -6.19
C SER A 162 14.31 16.26 -4.76
N LEU A 163 13.26 15.46 -4.59
CA LEU A 163 12.77 14.97 -3.30
C LEU A 163 13.53 13.70 -2.84
N ASN A 164 14.22 13.00 -3.75
CA ASN A 164 14.99 11.79 -3.47
C ASN A 164 16.49 11.94 -3.81
N PRO A 165 17.31 12.59 -2.95
CA PRO A 165 18.76 12.55 -3.09
C PRO A 165 19.37 11.18 -2.69
N LEU A 166 18.62 10.30 -2.03
CA LEU A 166 19.09 9.01 -1.50
C LEU A 166 18.92 7.80 -2.45
N SER A 167 18.48 8.02 -3.69
CA SER A 167 18.29 6.95 -4.69
C SER A 167 19.20 7.09 -5.92
N GLN A 168 20.45 7.54 -5.74
CA GLN A 168 21.44 7.66 -6.82
C GLN A 168 21.99 6.31 -7.36
N HIS A 169 21.42 5.17 -7.00
CA HIS A 169 21.73 3.90 -7.64
C HIS A 169 20.48 3.15 -8.11
N SER A 170 19.69 3.76 -9.00
CA SER A 170 18.73 3.01 -9.83
C SER A 170 18.37 3.80 -11.10
N SER A 171 19.32 3.98 -12.01
CA SER A 171 18.99 4.27 -13.40
C SER A 171 18.40 3.01 -14.02
N LEU A 172 17.10 2.94 -14.29
CA LEU A 172 16.56 1.98 -15.25
C LEU A 172 15.45 2.61 -16.09
N SER A 173 15.77 2.68 -17.38
CA SER A 173 14.89 2.86 -18.52
C SER A 173 13.75 1.84 -18.51
N LEU A 174 12.50 2.32 -18.62
CA LEU A 174 11.40 1.50 -19.11
C LEU A 174 11.41 1.54 -20.64
N SER A 175 11.78 0.42 -21.25
CA SER A 175 11.62 0.18 -22.68
C SER A 175 10.15 -0.08 -23.02
N SER A 176 9.57 0.90 -23.73
CA SER A 176 8.47 0.89 -24.71
C SER A 176 7.04 0.41 -24.34
N PRO A 177 6.01 1.13 -24.81
CA PRO A 177 4.59 0.85 -24.55
C PRO A 177 3.97 -0.08 -25.63
N PRO A 178 2.73 -0.53 -25.45
CA PRO A 178 1.85 -0.73 -26.59
C PRO A 178 0.67 0.25 -26.56
N ILE A 179 0.65 1.07 -27.62
CA ILE A 179 -0.51 1.42 -28.44
C ILE A 179 -1.65 2.19 -27.76
N SER A 180 -1.67 3.47 -28.12
CA SER A 180 -2.78 4.42 -28.11
C SER A 180 -4.16 3.79 -28.35
N SER A 181 -5.07 4.01 -27.41
CA SER A 181 -6.47 4.26 -27.74
C SER A 181 -7.04 5.31 -26.78
N SER A 182 -7.68 6.29 -27.39
CA SER A 182 -8.30 7.49 -26.81
C SER A 182 -9.20 7.20 -25.60
N LEU A 183 -8.93 7.88 -24.49
CA LEU A 183 -9.84 8.04 -23.35
C LEU A 183 -10.99 9.01 -23.71
N PRO A 184 -12.27 8.70 -23.44
CA PRO A 184 -13.32 9.72 -23.41
C PRO A 184 -13.67 10.13 -21.96
N ALA A 185 -13.53 11.44 -21.71
CA ALA A 185 -14.20 12.29 -20.73
C ALA A 185 -14.94 11.59 -19.57
N SER A 186 -14.23 11.35 -18.47
CA SER A 186 -14.82 11.10 -17.14
C SER A 186 -13.83 11.16 -15.99
N HIS A 187 -12.53 11.24 -16.27
CA HIS A 187 -11.50 11.73 -15.38
C HIS A 187 -10.60 12.66 -16.22
N PRO A 188 -10.33 13.91 -15.80
CA PRO A 188 -9.55 14.82 -16.59
C PRO A 188 -8.07 14.44 -16.54
N SER A 189 -7.50 14.26 -17.73
CA SER A 189 -6.07 14.11 -18.01
C SER A 189 -5.31 15.31 -17.45
N ILE A 190 -4.26 15.05 -16.68
CA ILE A 190 -3.53 16.09 -15.93
C ILE A 190 -2.40 16.64 -16.81
N ALA A 191 -2.42 17.96 -17.01
CA ALA A 191 -1.31 18.72 -17.60
C ALA A 191 -0.84 19.81 -16.61
N LEU A 192 0.42 19.68 -16.20
CA LEU A 192 1.47 20.64 -15.80
C LEU A 192 1.09 21.96 -15.09
N THR A 193 1.85 22.30 -14.03
CA THR A 193 2.60 23.59 -13.90
C THR A 193 3.50 23.65 -12.65
N ASN A 194 4.65 24.30 -12.83
CA ASN A 194 5.80 24.46 -11.93
C ASN A 194 5.47 24.89 -10.50
N VAL A 195 6.07 24.19 -9.51
CA VAL A 195 6.47 24.80 -8.24
C VAL A 195 7.90 24.37 -7.93
N THR A 196 8.84 25.21 -8.30
CA THR A 196 10.16 25.29 -7.67
C THR A 196 9.96 25.86 -6.24
N GLY A 197 10.09 25.03 -5.20
CA GLY A 197 10.00 25.48 -3.80
C GLY A 197 8.85 24.88 -2.97
N PRO A 198 8.52 25.45 -1.81
CA PRO A 198 8.09 24.78 -0.57
C PRO A 198 6.78 23.98 -0.69
N GLY A 199 6.50 23.03 0.21
CA GLY A 199 5.49 21.98 -0.02
C GLY A 199 4.06 22.43 -0.34
N GLY A 200 3.31 21.55 -0.99
CA GLY A 200 2.08 21.88 -1.71
C GLY A 200 1.04 20.77 -1.69
N PHE A 201 -0.17 21.13 -2.13
CA PHE A 201 -1.29 20.19 -2.23
C PHE A 201 -1.21 19.37 -3.52
N ILE A 202 -1.19 18.04 -3.36
CA ILE A 202 -1.36 17.05 -4.43
C ILE A 202 -2.85 16.96 -4.82
N LEU A 203 -3.75 17.00 -3.83
CA LEU A 203 -5.20 16.99 -4.05
C LEU A 203 -5.87 18.14 -3.29
N GLY A 204 -6.83 18.78 -3.96
CA GLY A 204 -7.73 19.77 -3.37
C GLY A 204 -7.33 21.24 -3.52
N GLN A 205 -6.46 21.61 -4.46
CA GLN A 205 -6.24 23.04 -4.75
C GLN A 205 -7.44 23.65 -5.49
N PRO A 206 -7.89 24.85 -5.17
CA PRO A 206 -8.90 25.56 -5.95
C PRO A 206 -8.23 26.21 -7.17
N GLY A 207 -8.41 25.62 -8.35
CA GLY A 207 -8.10 26.25 -9.63
C GLY A 207 -9.38 26.68 -10.36
N THR A 208 -9.29 27.74 -11.16
CA THR A 208 -10.37 28.36 -11.97
C THR A 208 -10.84 27.54 -13.18
N GLY A 209 -10.58 26.23 -13.18
CA GLY A 209 -11.11 25.28 -14.14
C GLY A 209 -11.47 24.00 -13.41
N ASP A 210 -12.44 23.25 -13.94
CA ASP A 210 -13.11 22.10 -13.33
C ASP A 210 -12.20 20.95 -12.81
N GLN A 211 -10.88 21.07 -12.96
CA GLN A 211 -9.88 20.00 -12.86
C GLN A 211 -9.11 19.92 -11.53
N ARG A 212 -9.50 20.64 -10.47
CA ARG A 212 -8.89 20.45 -9.13
C ARG A 212 -9.93 20.32 -8.01
N LYS A 213 -11.03 19.59 -8.26
CA LYS A 213 -12.03 19.29 -7.24
C LYS A 213 -11.52 18.18 -6.32
N SER A 214 -11.46 18.45 -5.01
CA SER A 214 -11.18 17.43 -3.99
C SER A 214 -12.17 16.27 -4.14
N PRO A 215 -11.70 15.02 -4.32
CA PRO A 215 -12.61 13.89 -4.50
C PRO A 215 -13.42 13.66 -3.23
N TRP A 216 -14.66 13.21 -3.43
CA TRP A 216 -15.48 12.71 -2.33
C TRP A 216 -15.00 11.32 -1.96
N VAL A 217 -14.76 11.13 -0.67
CA VAL A 217 -14.42 9.85 -0.08
C VAL A 217 -15.37 9.57 1.08
N TYR A 218 -15.76 8.32 1.24
CA TYR A 218 -16.62 7.86 2.32
C TYR A 218 -15.78 7.09 3.31
N VAL A 219 -15.72 7.58 4.54
CA VAL A 219 -14.96 6.98 5.64
C VAL A 219 -15.85 6.86 6.87
N THR A 220 -15.59 5.85 7.68
CA THR A 220 -16.33 5.58 8.90
C THR A 220 -15.82 6.49 10.01
N VAL A 221 -16.66 7.43 10.43
CA VAL A 221 -16.38 8.34 11.54
C VAL A 221 -17.41 8.08 12.63
N ASP A 222 -16.92 7.67 13.79
CA ASP A 222 -17.72 7.34 14.97
C ASP A 222 -18.79 6.25 14.69
N GLY A 223 -18.40 5.24 13.90
CA GLY A 223 -19.26 4.11 13.52
C GLY A 223 -20.20 4.38 12.34
N LEU A 224 -20.26 5.60 11.83
CA LEU A 224 -21.13 5.98 10.71
C LEU A 224 -20.31 6.30 9.46
N LEU A 225 -20.74 5.78 8.30
CA LEU A 225 -20.14 6.09 7.02
C LEU A 225 -20.48 7.54 6.62
N GLN A 226 -19.47 8.40 6.53
CA GLN A 226 -19.64 9.82 6.23
C GLN A 226 -18.86 10.20 4.97
N GLY A 227 -19.50 11.00 4.10
CA GLY A 227 -18.86 11.58 2.93
C GLY A 227 -18.02 12.81 3.31
N CYS A 228 -16.73 12.77 3.00
CA CYS A 228 -15.75 13.82 3.25
C CYS A 228 -15.06 14.23 1.94
N LYS A 229 -14.46 15.41 1.93
CA LYS A 229 -13.55 15.83 0.85
C LYS A 229 -12.10 15.53 1.24
N LEU A 230 -11.38 14.88 0.33
CA LEU A 230 -9.98 14.51 0.54
C LEU A 230 -9.04 15.63 0.09
N PHE A 231 -8.15 16.05 0.99
CA PHE A 231 -7.03 16.94 0.68
C PHE A 231 -5.73 16.21 0.98
N VAL A 232 -4.74 16.34 0.10
CA VAL A 232 -3.44 15.71 0.28
C VAL A 232 -2.38 16.77 0.13
N PHE A 233 -1.58 16.98 1.18
CA PHE A 233 -0.50 17.95 1.24
C PHE A 233 0.83 17.23 1.39
N ASN A 234 1.83 17.61 0.60
CA ASN A 234 3.13 16.97 0.57
C ASN A 234 4.25 18.01 0.74
N VAL A 235 5.23 17.66 1.58
CA VAL A 235 6.48 18.40 1.80
C VAL A 235 7.60 17.38 1.91
N GLY A 236 8.56 17.37 0.97
CA GLY A 236 9.65 16.41 1.04
C GLY A 236 9.13 14.98 0.85
N SER A 237 9.51 14.09 1.77
CA SER A 237 8.94 12.74 1.87
C SER A 237 7.69 12.69 2.76
N ALA A 238 7.31 13.79 3.43
CA ALA A 238 6.23 13.81 4.39
C ALA A 238 4.89 14.18 3.72
N THR A 239 3.91 13.28 3.76
CA THR A 239 2.58 13.45 3.17
C THR A 239 1.50 13.41 4.23
N MET A 240 0.66 14.44 4.29
CA MET A 240 -0.53 14.46 5.14
C MET A 240 -1.81 14.45 4.30
N CYS A 241 -2.74 13.58 4.67
CA CYS A 241 -4.07 13.48 4.07
C CYS A 241 -5.12 13.94 5.09
N PHE A 242 -6.05 14.79 4.64
CA PHE A 242 -7.10 15.37 5.47
C PHE A 242 -8.47 15.02 4.93
N PHE A 243 -9.32 14.50 5.83
CA PHE A 243 -10.71 14.16 5.55
C PHE A 243 -11.59 15.29 6.09
N VAL A 244 -11.98 16.20 5.20
CA VAL A 244 -12.67 17.44 5.58
C VAL A 244 -14.18 17.25 5.45
N LYS A 245 -14.93 17.52 6.53
CA LYS A 245 -16.39 17.52 6.50
C LYS A 245 -16.89 18.63 5.58
N SER A 246 -17.66 18.26 4.56
CA SER A 246 -18.33 19.25 3.71
C SER A 246 -19.68 19.61 4.33
N LEU A 247 -19.74 20.75 5.03
CA LEU A 247 -21.01 21.34 5.51
C LEU A 247 -21.75 21.97 4.31
N GLY A 248 -22.46 21.14 3.54
CA GLY A 248 -23.31 21.56 2.42
C GLY A 248 -22.61 21.69 1.05
N LYS A 249 -23.25 22.39 0.10
CA LYS A 249 -22.77 22.62 -1.29
C LYS A 249 -21.46 23.42 -1.38
N ASN A 250 -21.00 24.02 -0.29
CA ASN A 250 -19.79 24.84 -0.29
C ASN A 250 -18.57 23.95 -0.08
N SER A 251 -17.76 23.77 -1.12
CA SER A 251 -16.43 23.20 -1.00
C SER A 251 -15.55 24.04 -0.08
N PRO A 252 -14.57 23.43 0.61
CA PRO A 252 -13.55 24.18 1.35
C PRO A 252 -12.97 25.25 0.43
N SER A 253 -13.03 26.51 0.88
CA SER A 253 -12.72 27.66 0.03
C SER A 253 -11.23 27.69 -0.34
N ALA A 254 -10.89 28.48 -1.35
CA ALA A 254 -9.51 28.77 -1.67
C ALA A 254 -8.70 29.31 -0.50
N ASP A 255 -9.36 30.10 0.34
CA ASP A 255 -8.76 30.62 1.56
C ASP A 255 -8.47 29.54 2.58
N PHE A 256 -9.30 28.49 2.69
CA PHE A 256 -9.01 27.36 3.56
C PHE A 256 -7.71 26.66 3.14
N CYS A 257 -7.57 26.33 1.86
CA CYS A 257 -6.37 25.66 1.35
C CYS A 257 -5.12 26.54 1.52
N LYS A 258 -5.23 27.84 1.24
CA LYS A 258 -4.12 28.80 1.41
C LYS A 258 -3.70 28.90 2.87
N LYS A 259 -4.64 29.08 3.80
CA LYS A 259 -4.38 29.15 5.25
C LYS A 259 -3.75 27.84 5.76
N LEU A 260 -4.31 26.70 5.36
CA LEU A 260 -3.82 25.38 5.74
C LEU A 260 -2.40 25.16 5.19
N GLY A 261 -2.14 25.51 3.93
CA GLY A 261 -0.81 25.43 3.33
C GLY A 261 0.22 26.28 4.07
N THR A 262 -0.07 27.56 4.35
CA THR A 262 0.84 28.45 5.09
C THR A 262 1.13 27.93 6.50
N PHE A 263 0.17 27.29 7.15
CA PHE A 263 0.34 26.68 8.46
C PHE A 263 1.17 25.39 8.43
N LEU A 264 0.89 24.50 7.48
CA LEU A 264 1.52 23.18 7.38
C LEU A 264 2.96 23.27 6.92
N ASN A 265 3.26 24.14 5.95
CA ASN A 265 4.55 24.14 5.27
C ASN A 265 5.77 24.21 6.22
N PRO A 266 5.90 25.21 7.13
CA PRO A 266 7.05 25.28 8.02
C PRO A 266 7.09 24.13 9.04
N ARG A 267 5.92 23.72 9.56
CA ARG A 267 5.81 22.72 10.63
C ARG A 267 6.05 21.29 10.14
N LEU A 268 5.45 20.94 8.99
CA LEU A 268 5.66 19.65 8.33
C LEU A 268 7.08 19.55 7.77
N SER A 269 7.65 20.63 7.23
CA SER A 269 9.07 20.66 6.83
C SER A 269 10.01 20.37 7.99
N GLN A 270 9.72 20.91 9.17
CA GLN A 270 10.51 20.63 10.37
C GLN A 270 10.43 19.15 10.77
N ILE A 271 9.22 18.60 10.92
CA ILE A 271 9.03 17.19 11.30
C ILE A 271 9.63 16.26 10.25
N SER A 272 9.48 16.57 8.97
CA SER A 272 10.08 15.79 7.88
C SER A 272 11.60 15.71 8.00
N ARG A 273 12.28 16.82 8.34
CA ARG A 273 13.74 16.83 8.51
C ARG A 273 14.17 16.02 9.73
N GLU A 274 13.47 16.17 10.84
CA GLU A 274 13.78 15.43 12.06
C GLU A 274 13.58 13.91 11.88
N ILE A 275 12.54 13.50 11.16
CA ILE A 275 12.34 12.10 10.77
C ILE A 275 13.47 11.63 9.85
N ALA A 276 13.89 12.43 8.87
CA ALA A 276 15.00 12.09 7.99
C ALA A 276 16.30 11.87 8.78
N ASP A 277 16.61 12.74 9.74
CA ASP A 277 17.77 12.64 10.61
C ASP A 277 17.70 11.39 11.52
N PHE A 278 16.52 11.08 12.03
CA PHE A 278 16.28 9.87 12.82
C PHE A 278 16.57 8.61 11.99
N ILE A 279 16.01 8.53 10.76
CA ILE A 279 16.22 7.40 9.85
C ILE A 279 17.70 7.28 9.46
N ALA A 280 18.39 8.41 9.23
CA ALA A 280 19.81 8.40 8.89
C ALA A 280 20.67 7.82 10.02
N LYS A 281 20.32 8.12 11.28
CA LYS A 281 21.01 7.57 12.47
C LYS A 281 20.70 6.10 12.74
N SER A 282 19.51 5.63 12.34
CA SER A 282 19.08 4.25 12.59
C SER A 282 19.53 3.24 11.53
N LYS A 283 20.14 3.68 10.42
CA LYS A 283 20.61 2.78 9.36
C LYS A 283 21.87 2.03 9.80
N THR A 284 21.74 0.74 10.04
CA THR A 284 22.88 -0.19 10.06
C THR A 284 23.36 -0.47 8.63
N PRO A 285 24.68 -0.62 8.39
CA PRO A 285 25.21 -0.93 7.07
C PRO A 285 24.62 -2.26 6.54
N SER A 286 24.14 -2.22 5.29
CA SER A 286 23.52 -3.37 4.64
C SER A 286 24.56 -4.43 4.31
N THR A 287 24.65 -5.48 5.12
CA THR A 287 25.28 -6.73 4.72
C THR A 287 24.37 -7.46 3.73
N GLU A 288 24.95 -8.14 2.75
CA GLU A 288 24.20 -8.94 1.78
C GLU A 288 23.38 -10.01 2.53
N GLN A 289 22.04 -9.86 2.55
CA GLN A 289 21.16 -10.75 3.29
C GLN A 289 20.88 -12.01 2.44
N LEU A 290 21.33 -13.17 2.92
CA LEU A 290 21.08 -14.49 2.31
C LEU A 290 19.66 -15.04 2.58
N TYR A 291 18.79 -14.20 3.14
CA TYR A 291 17.42 -14.56 3.48
C TYR A 291 16.44 -13.48 3.02
N LYS A 292 15.20 -13.90 2.78
CA LYS A 292 14.06 -13.03 2.53
C LYS A 292 13.00 -13.33 3.56
N TYR A 293 12.23 -12.33 3.97
CA TYR A 293 11.19 -12.56 4.95
C TYR A 293 9.95 -11.71 4.70
N VAL A 294 8.83 -12.21 5.20
CA VAL A 294 7.53 -11.54 5.26
C VAL A 294 6.95 -11.72 6.66
N TYR A 295 6.69 -10.63 7.34
CA TYR A 295 6.00 -10.56 8.62
C TYR A 295 4.66 -9.89 8.44
N PHE A 296 3.65 -10.44 9.10
CA PHE A 296 2.32 -9.87 9.16
C PHE A 296 1.77 -9.93 10.59
N ASN A 297 1.16 -8.83 11.02
CA ASN A 297 0.41 -8.76 12.26
C ASN A 297 -1.05 -8.44 11.97
N GLU A 298 -1.93 -9.41 12.18
CA GLU A 298 -3.37 -9.30 11.91
C GLU A 298 -4.03 -8.20 12.75
N MET A 299 -3.57 -7.98 14.00
CA MET A 299 -4.21 -7.01 14.91
C MET A 299 -4.14 -5.57 14.40
N ASN A 300 -3.05 -5.19 13.73
CA ASN A 300 -2.87 -3.82 13.25
C ASN A 300 -2.54 -3.74 11.74
N LEU A 301 -2.68 -4.87 11.05
CA LEU A 301 -2.32 -5.06 9.64
C LEU A 301 -0.88 -4.68 9.30
N ALA A 302 0.03 -4.68 10.27
CA ALA A 302 1.42 -4.29 10.00
C ALA A 302 2.12 -5.35 9.15
N VAL A 303 2.73 -4.91 8.05
CA VAL A 303 3.59 -5.74 7.21
C VAL A 303 5.02 -5.24 7.31
N LYS A 304 5.94 -6.18 7.54
CA LYS A 304 7.38 -5.93 7.42
C LYS A 304 7.97 -6.98 6.49
N SER A 305 8.82 -6.56 5.56
CA SER A 305 9.43 -7.48 4.61
C SER A 305 10.82 -7.02 4.21
N SER A 306 11.67 -7.97 3.81
CA SER A 306 12.98 -7.65 3.22
C SER A 306 12.88 -6.84 1.91
N ARG A 307 11.69 -6.74 1.30
CA ARG A 307 11.39 -5.79 0.22
C ARG A 307 11.19 -4.39 0.83
N SER A 308 12.28 -3.64 1.00
CA SER A 308 12.27 -2.33 1.66
C SER A 308 11.47 -1.22 0.93
N SER A 309 11.04 -1.44 -0.30
CA SER A 309 10.09 -0.56 -0.99
C SER A 309 9.45 -1.31 -2.15
N ARG A 310 8.11 -1.24 -2.29
CA ARG A 310 7.40 -1.77 -3.46
C ARG A 310 7.86 -1.11 -4.78
N ARG A 311 8.65 -0.04 -4.71
CA ARG A 311 9.15 0.73 -5.86
C ARG A 311 10.55 0.32 -6.34
N SER A 312 11.21 -0.66 -5.71
CA SER A 312 12.54 -1.13 -6.15
C SER A 312 12.45 -2.50 -6.83
N PRO A 313 12.56 -2.57 -8.17
CA PRO A 313 12.71 -3.82 -8.89
C PRO A 313 14.18 -4.25 -8.88
N SER A 314 14.76 -4.49 -7.69
CA SER A 314 16.06 -5.16 -7.64
C SER A 314 15.86 -6.67 -7.84
N PRO A 315 16.57 -7.31 -8.80
CA PRO A 315 16.43 -8.75 -9.07
C PRO A 315 16.84 -9.62 -7.87
N SER A 316 17.66 -9.09 -6.95
CA SER A 316 18.08 -9.76 -5.73
C SER A 316 16.95 -9.91 -4.68
N HIS A 317 15.85 -9.16 -4.80
CA HIS A 317 14.76 -9.13 -3.80
C HIS A 317 13.47 -9.82 -4.26
N HIS A 318 13.49 -10.49 -5.42
CA HIS A 318 12.33 -11.22 -5.91
C HIS A 318 12.20 -12.58 -5.20
N ILE A 319 11.06 -12.83 -4.56
CA ILE A 319 10.70 -14.17 -4.05
C ILE A 319 10.35 -15.04 -5.27
N SER A 320 10.84 -16.27 -5.36
CA SER A 320 10.51 -17.14 -6.49
C SER A 320 9.00 -17.45 -6.49
N PRO A 321 8.37 -17.67 -7.66
CA PRO A 321 6.96 -18.05 -7.73
C PRO A 321 6.64 -19.31 -6.91
N GLU A 322 7.57 -20.29 -6.92
CA GLU A 322 7.49 -21.50 -6.09
C GLU A 322 7.43 -21.16 -4.59
N ALA A 323 8.36 -20.32 -4.10
CA ALA A 323 8.37 -19.93 -2.69
C ALA A 323 7.13 -19.10 -2.30
N MET A 324 6.64 -18.25 -3.21
CA MET A 324 5.42 -17.48 -2.98
C MET A 324 4.19 -18.39 -2.86
N ARG A 325 4.09 -19.41 -3.71
CA ARG A 325 3.02 -20.42 -3.62
C ARG A 325 3.05 -21.15 -2.29
N ILE A 326 4.22 -21.64 -1.87
CA ILE A 326 4.38 -22.31 -0.57
C ILE A 326 3.95 -21.39 0.58
N ILE A 327 4.31 -20.10 0.53
CA ILE A 327 3.88 -19.13 1.54
C ILE A 327 2.35 -18.96 1.58
N ILE A 328 1.70 -18.90 0.41
CA ILE A 328 0.23 -18.78 0.32
C ILE A 328 -0.45 -20.03 0.87
N ASP A 329 0.03 -21.22 0.49
CA ASP A 329 -0.52 -22.49 0.94
C ASP A 329 -0.36 -22.64 2.46
N LEU A 330 0.83 -22.33 3.01
CA LEU A 330 1.06 -22.29 4.45
C LEU A 330 0.19 -21.23 5.13
N ASN A 331 0.03 -20.03 4.56
CA ASN A 331 -0.82 -19.01 5.16
C ASN A 331 -2.25 -19.51 5.35
N ARG A 332 -2.79 -20.26 4.39
CA ARG A 332 -4.11 -20.86 4.48
C ARG A 332 -4.19 -21.88 5.62
N GLU A 333 -3.24 -22.79 5.72
CA GLU A 333 -3.19 -23.80 6.78
C GLU A 333 -3.10 -23.14 8.17
N TYR A 334 -2.27 -22.11 8.27
CA TYR A 334 -2.07 -21.34 9.49
C TYR A 334 -3.21 -20.36 9.81
N ASN A 335 -4.25 -20.24 8.97
CA ASN A 335 -5.47 -19.52 9.32
C ASN A 335 -6.26 -20.19 10.45
N GLU A 336 -6.14 -21.51 10.59
CA GLU A 336 -6.91 -22.30 11.56
C GLU A 336 -6.15 -22.60 12.86
N LEU A 337 -4.85 -22.32 12.90
CA LEU A 337 -3.98 -22.56 14.05
C LEU A 337 -3.79 -21.28 14.85
N ASP A 338 -3.71 -21.34 16.18
CA ASP A 338 -3.31 -20.18 17.00
C ASP A 338 -1.78 -20.04 17.07
N GLU A 339 -1.07 -21.17 17.09
CA GLU A 339 0.38 -21.25 17.17
C GLU A 339 0.89 -22.40 16.30
N GLY A 340 2.11 -22.25 15.77
CA GLY A 340 2.75 -23.33 15.04
C GLY A 340 4.06 -22.89 14.40
N GLU A 341 4.90 -23.87 14.10
CA GLU A 341 6.12 -23.70 13.34
C GLU A 341 6.28 -24.82 12.30
N THR A 342 6.61 -24.44 11.08
CA THR A 342 6.93 -25.35 9.98
C THR A 342 8.26 -24.94 9.40
N ILE A 343 9.22 -25.86 9.40
CA ILE A 343 10.52 -25.70 8.76
C ILE A 343 10.63 -26.80 7.69
N MET A 344 10.81 -26.40 6.45
CA MET A 344 10.90 -27.33 5.32
C MET A 344 12.05 -26.97 4.38
N ARG A 345 12.59 -27.99 3.72
CA ARG A 345 13.54 -27.85 2.60
C ARG A 345 12.83 -28.24 1.32
N THR A 346 12.89 -27.40 0.30
CA THR A 346 12.25 -27.64 -0.99
C THR A 346 13.14 -28.47 -1.92
N LEU A 347 12.55 -29.03 -2.98
CA LEU A 347 13.29 -29.76 -4.03
C LEU A 347 14.25 -28.85 -4.80
N SER A 348 13.94 -27.55 -4.86
CA SER A 348 14.76 -26.49 -5.45
C SER A 348 15.90 -26.00 -4.54
N ASP A 349 16.22 -26.74 -3.47
CA ASP A 349 17.34 -26.50 -2.55
C ASP A 349 17.31 -25.15 -1.81
N PHE A 350 16.13 -24.73 -1.36
CA PHE A 350 15.99 -23.61 -0.41
C PHE A 350 15.14 -24.02 0.80
N TRP A 351 15.30 -23.27 1.89
CA TRP A 351 14.55 -23.49 3.12
C TRP A 351 13.41 -22.49 3.26
N VAL A 352 12.26 -22.97 3.72
CA VAL A 352 11.11 -22.14 4.09
C VAL A 352 10.82 -22.39 5.56
N VAL A 353 10.75 -21.31 6.33
CA VAL A 353 10.34 -21.31 7.74
C VAL A 353 9.08 -20.49 7.87
N CYS A 354 8.03 -21.08 8.43
CA CYS A 354 6.80 -20.40 8.80
C CYS A 354 6.63 -20.51 10.30
N ARG A 355 6.30 -19.40 10.96
CA ARG A 355 5.96 -19.36 12.37
C ARG A 355 4.71 -18.51 12.58
N LYS A 356 3.76 -19.02 13.35
CA LYS A 356 2.59 -18.27 13.85
C LYS A 356 2.59 -18.26 15.36
N SER A 357 2.27 -17.10 15.92
CA SER A 357 2.03 -16.91 17.35
C SER A 357 0.89 -15.90 17.52
N GLY A 358 -0.29 -16.41 17.87
CA GLY A 358 -1.54 -15.65 17.91
C GLY A 358 -1.80 -14.92 16.59
N HIS A 359 -1.92 -13.59 16.64
CA HIS A 359 -2.18 -12.74 15.48
C HIS A 359 -0.94 -12.39 14.64
N ARG A 360 0.22 -12.98 14.93
CA ARG A 360 1.47 -12.70 14.22
C ARG A 360 1.87 -13.91 13.40
N ARG A 361 2.20 -13.68 12.14
CA ARG A 361 2.77 -14.67 11.24
C ARG A 361 4.05 -14.17 10.63
N PHE A 362 4.99 -15.07 10.43
CA PHE A 362 6.28 -14.78 9.87
C PHE A 362 6.74 -15.90 8.95
N PHE A 363 7.21 -15.52 7.77
CA PHE A 363 7.71 -16.42 6.74
C PHE A 363 9.14 -16.02 6.40
N VAL A 364 10.06 -16.97 6.36
CA VAL A 364 11.46 -16.79 5.98
C VAL A 364 11.82 -17.75 4.87
N ILE A 365 12.49 -17.23 3.85
CA ILE A 365 13.08 -18.01 2.77
C ILE A 365 14.59 -17.86 2.87
N LEU A 366 15.32 -18.96 3.00
CA LEU A 366 16.78 -18.97 3.04
C LEU A 366 17.33 -19.76 1.86
N THR A 367 18.26 -19.18 1.11
CA THR A 367 18.86 -19.79 -0.09
C THR A 367 20.28 -20.30 0.16
N GLN A 368 20.61 -20.65 1.41
CA GLN A 368 21.93 -21.12 1.78
C GLN A 368 22.13 -22.57 1.31
N LYS A 369 23.05 -22.76 0.36
CA LYS A 369 23.42 -24.09 -0.15
C LYS A 369 24.09 -24.89 0.96
N ASN A 370 23.68 -26.15 1.13
CA ASN A 370 24.20 -27.09 2.13
C ASN A 370 23.96 -26.74 3.61
N ALA A 371 23.09 -25.77 3.92
CA ALA A 371 22.76 -25.48 5.30
C ALA A 371 21.97 -26.63 5.95
N ASN A 372 22.30 -26.96 7.20
CA ASN A 372 21.56 -27.95 7.99
C ASN A 372 20.44 -27.29 8.82
N PHE A 373 19.55 -28.11 9.39
CA PHE A 373 18.41 -27.63 10.18
C PHE A 373 18.82 -26.73 11.35
N ALA A 374 19.91 -27.05 12.06
CA ALA A 374 20.37 -26.29 13.22
C ALA A 374 20.89 -24.89 12.82
N GLU A 375 21.63 -24.80 11.71
CA GLU A 375 22.10 -23.54 11.14
C GLU A 375 20.94 -22.65 10.70
N ILE A 376 19.93 -23.23 10.06
CA ILE A 376 18.73 -22.49 9.63
C ILE A 376 17.98 -21.94 10.84
N ASN A 377 17.80 -22.74 11.89
CA ASN A 377 17.12 -22.29 13.11
C ASN A 377 17.90 -21.17 13.82
N GLU A 378 19.23 -21.28 13.87
CA GLU A 378 20.12 -20.22 14.37
C GLU A 378 19.98 -18.91 13.58
N GLU A 379 19.97 -18.98 12.25
CA GLU A 379 19.81 -17.81 11.40
C GLU A 379 18.43 -17.15 11.55
N VAL A 380 17.36 -17.93 11.67
CA VAL A 380 16.01 -17.41 11.94
C VAL A 380 15.95 -16.72 13.30
N ARG A 381 16.58 -17.29 14.34
CA ARG A 381 16.64 -16.65 15.66
C ARG A 381 17.41 -15.34 15.64
N LYS A 382 18.57 -15.30 14.97
CA LYS A 382 19.33 -14.04 14.78
C LYS A 382 18.52 -13.00 14.03
N LEU A 383 17.77 -13.41 13.00
CA LEU A 383 16.85 -12.55 12.27
C LEU A 383 15.75 -11.99 13.17
N CYS A 384 15.13 -12.82 14.02
CA CYS A 384 14.16 -12.39 15.01
C CYS A 384 14.76 -11.36 15.98
N GLN A 385 15.95 -11.63 16.51
CA GLN A 385 16.64 -10.70 17.41
C GLN A 385 17.04 -9.39 16.72
N ARG A 386 17.34 -9.39 15.43
CA ARG A 386 17.76 -8.19 14.70
C ARG A 386 16.57 -7.33 14.27
N GLU A 387 15.58 -7.96 13.66
CA GLU A 387 14.47 -7.26 12.99
C GLU A 387 13.22 -7.13 13.86
N PHE A 388 13.12 -7.92 14.93
CA PHE A 388 11.91 -8.09 15.73
C PHE A 388 12.20 -7.95 17.24
N THR A 389 13.20 -7.13 17.63
CA THR A 389 13.57 -6.88 19.05
C THR A 389 12.39 -6.55 19.98
N ASN A 390 11.38 -5.85 19.47
CA ASN A 390 10.18 -5.46 20.22
C ASN A 390 8.95 -6.33 19.91
N ILE A 391 9.11 -7.41 19.15
CA ILE A 391 8.04 -8.30 18.72
C ILE A 391 8.38 -9.69 19.25
N PHE A 392 7.72 -10.06 20.34
CA PHE A 392 7.84 -11.40 20.92
C PHE A 392 7.11 -12.40 20.02
N PHE A 393 7.85 -13.41 19.59
CA PHE A 393 7.32 -14.70 19.21
C PHE A 393 7.56 -15.60 20.42
N LEU A 394 6.56 -16.37 20.85
CA LEU A 394 6.79 -17.40 21.87
C LEU A 394 7.79 -18.41 21.27
N ASP A 395 8.83 -18.70 22.04
CA ASP A 395 9.87 -19.69 21.70
C ASP A 395 9.37 -21.12 21.94
#